data_AF-A0A011PY85-F1
#
_entry.id   AF-A0A011PY85-F1
#
_cell.length_a   1.000
_cell.length_b   1.000
_cell.length_c   1.000
_cell.angle_alpha   90.00
_cell.angle_beta   90.00
_cell.angle_gamma   90.00
#
_symmetry.space_group_name_H-M   'P 1'
#
loop_
_entity.id
_entity.type
_entity.pdbx_description
1 polymer ?
#
loop_
_entity_poly.entity_id
_entity_poly.type
_entity_poly.pdbx_seq_one_letter_code
_entity_poly.pdbx_strand_id
1 'polypeptide(L)'
;MNPSVGIATVTLHPAIDHSVLIRGFASGRLNRVLSEQCDPGGKGVNVASFLADLRLRVTATGLLGRENAGVFEQLFAERGITDAFVRIPGKTRVNIKILDETAAEGTEINFPGPAASADCLAALTRAFDALLPDHDCFILSGSVPAGVPAAFCPDLIRRLKVAGKRVLLDSSGDALRHGIAAGPWAIKPNLAELEELVGEPLRDEPTVIRAARARSAQHARCWLPAWAAWWCRWGRKARCSSPLRNACRPPLPRCRCTARSAPVMPWWRALSPAACAAGA
;
A
#
# COMPACT_ATOMS: atom_id res chain seq x y z
N MET A 1 -28.84 -3.96 11.01
CA MET A 1 -27.41 -3.67 11.29
C MET A 1 -26.67 -3.83 9.97
N ASN A 2 -26.08 -2.75 9.45
CA ASN A 2 -25.29 -2.85 8.21
C ASN A 2 -24.03 -3.67 8.56
N PRO A 3 -23.79 -4.85 7.96
CA PRO A 3 -22.58 -5.60 8.28
C PRO A 3 -21.39 -4.72 7.93
N SER A 4 -20.53 -4.45 8.93
CA SER A 4 -19.32 -3.68 8.70
C SER A 4 -18.43 -4.49 7.78
N VAL A 5 -18.29 -4.02 6.54
CA VAL A 5 -17.43 -4.61 5.51
C VAL A 5 -16.04 -4.83 6.12
N GLY A 6 -15.65 -6.09 6.29
CA GLY A 6 -14.32 -6.44 6.78
C GLY A 6 -13.29 -6.25 5.69
N ILE A 7 -12.22 -5.51 5.99
CA ILE A 7 -11.11 -5.30 5.06
C ILE A 7 -9.89 -6.04 5.58
N ALA A 8 -9.38 -6.97 4.79
CA ALA A 8 -8.10 -7.63 5.03
C ALA A 8 -7.00 -6.96 4.20
N THR A 9 -5.92 -6.54 4.85
CA THR A 9 -4.72 -6.06 4.17
C THR A 9 -3.67 -7.16 4.19
N VAL A 10 -3.03 -7.39 3.06
CA VAL A 10 -2.07 -8.48 2.87
C VAL A 10 -0.70 -7.90 2.53
N THR A 11 0.28 -8.18 3.39
CA THR A 11 1.67 -7.74 3.23
C THR A 11 2.59 -8.96 3.23
N LEU A 12 3.03 -9.41 2.05
CA LEU A 12 3.94 -10.55 1.95
C LEU A 12 5.36 -10.22 2.41
N HIS A 13 5.76 -8.95 2.30
CA HIS A 13 7.12 -8.51 2.57
C HIS A 13 7.17 -7.26 3.47
N PRO A 14 6.69 -7.34 4.74
CA PRO A 14 6.75 -6.21 5.66
C PRO A 14 8.20 -5.84 5.96
N ALA A 15 8.40 -4.65 6.53
CA ALA A 15 9.71 -4.14 6.88
C ALA A 15 9.63 -3.29 8.15
N ILE A 16 10.71 -3.21 8.91
CA ILE A 16 10.88 -2.14 9.89
C ILE A 16 11.64 -1.02 9.16
N ASP A 17 11.01 0.13 8.98
CA ASP A 17 11.64 1.28 8.37
C ASP A 17 12.43 2.04 9.44
N HIS A 18 13.75 1.86 9.44
CA HIS A 18 14.70 2.54 10.33
C HIS A 18 15.20 3.82 9.65
N SER A 19 14.61 4.94 10.03
CA SER A 19 14.98 6.26 9.53
C SER A 19 15.98 6.91 10.47
N VAL A 20 17.11 7.35 9.92
CA VAL A 20 18.16 8.07 10.66
C VAL A 20 18.37 9.45 10.05
N LEU A 21 18.45 10.46 10.91
CA LEU A 21 18.80 11.83 10.51
C LEU A 21 20.30 12.03 10.71
N ILE A 22 21.00 12.42 9.66
CA ILE A 22 22.44 12.72 9.67
C ILE A 22 22.61 14.12 9.10
N ARG A 23 23.60 14.88 9.57
CA ARG A 23 23.99 16.15 8.95
C ARG A 23 25.19 15.94 8.05
N GLY A 24 25.01 16.14 6.75
CA GLY A 24 26.07 15.98 5.75
C GLY A 24 26.50 14.53 5.61
N PHE A 25 25.59 13.66 5.16
CA PHE A 25 25.89 12.25 4.94
C PHE A 25 27.02 12.11 3.92
N ALA A 26 28.07 11.38 4.31
CA ALA A 26 29.23 11.17 3.47
C ALA A 26 29.57 9.68 3.36
N SER A 27 29.53 9.16 2.13
CA SER A 27 29.97 7.80 1.83
C SER A 27 31.47 7.61 2.16
N GLY A 28 31.83 6.46 2.71
CA GLY A 28 33.21 6.15 3.12
C GLY A 28 33.73 6.91 4.34
N ARG A 29 32.86 7.61 5.08
CA ARG A 29 33.21 8.37 6.29
C ARG A 29 32.41 7.91 7.52
N LEU A 30 32.88 8.30 8.70
CA LEU A 30 32.10 8.15 9.94
C LEU A 30 30.94 9.14 9.90
N ASN A 31 29.72 8.61 9.97
CA ASN A 31 28.50 9.40 10.07
C ASN A 31 27.93 9.26 11.48
N ARG A 32 27.50 10.36 12.10
CA ARG A 32 26.85 10.36 13.42
C ARG A 32 25.37 10.67 13.26
N VAL A 33 24.52 9.80 13.80
CA VAL A 33 23.07 9.96 13.80
C VAL A 33 22.67 11.03 14.82
N LEU A 34 21.86 11.98 14.40
CA LEU A 34 21.28 13.03 15.23
C LEU A 34 19.98 12.57 15.91
N SER A 35 19.17 11.83 15.17
CA SER A 35 17.93 11.22 15.66
C SER A 35 17.61 9.98 14.84
N GLU A 36 16.92 9.02 15.45
CA GLU A 36 16.44 7.83 14.76
C GLU A 36 14.96 7.59 15.04
N GLN A 37 14.32 6.86 14.13
CA GLN A 37 12.95 6.38 14.25
C GLN A 37 12.86 5.00 13.60
N CYS A 38 12.18 4.06 14.28
CA CYS A 38 11.92 2.72 13.78
C CYS A 38 10.41 2.50 13.69
N ASP A 39 9.88 2.50 12.49
CA ASP A 39 8.44 2.32 12.26
C ASP A 39 8.14 0.95 11.64
N PRO A 40 7.11 0.23 12.09
CA PRO A 40 6.61 -0.92 11.37
C PRO A 40 6.04 -0.47 10.03
N GLY A 41 6.52 -1.08 8.96
CA GLY A 41 6.28 -0.67 7.59
C GLY A 41 5.97 -1.84 6.65
N GLY A 42 5.86 -1.51 5.38
CA GLY A 42 5.29 -2.36 4.34
C GLY A 42 3.97 -1.77 3.85
N LYS A 43 3.76 -1.78 2.53
CA LYS A 43 2.63 -1.06 1.93
C LYS A 43 1.28 -1.51 2.51
N GLY A 44 1.04 -2.81 2.67
CA GLY A 44 -0.20 -3.31 3.28
C GLY A 44 -0.36 -2.95 4.77
N VAL A 45 0.72 -2.91 5.56
CA VAL A 45 0.71 -2.45 6.97
C VAL A 45 0.35 -0.96 7.04
N ASN A 46 0.89 -0.14 6.14
CA ASN A 46 0.54 1.27 6.03
C ASN A 46 -0.93 1.45 5.61
N VAL A 47 -1.43 0.60 4.71
CA VAL A 47 -2.86 0.54 4.37
C VAL A 47 -3.71 0.20 5.57
N ALA A 48 -3.30 -0.79 6.37
CA ALA A 48 -4.04 -1.17 7.56
C ALA A 48 -4.16 0.00 8.54
N SER A 49 -3.03 0.66 8.80
CA SER A 49 -2.94 1.82 9.70
C SER A 49 -3.83 2.98 9.26
N PHE A 50 -3.82 3.32 7.97
CA PHE A 50 -4.67 4.37 7.42
C PHE A 50 -6.16 4.02 7.50
N LEU A 51 -6.53 2.78 7.21
CA LEU A 51 -7.94 2.35 7.30
C LEU A 51 -8.42 2.32 8.76
N ALA A 52 -7.55 1.97 9.70
CA ALA A 52 -7.83 2.03 11.13
C ALA A 52 -8.05 3.48 11.62
N ASP A 53 -7.28 4.45 11.11
CA ASP A 53 -7.49 5.88 11.40
C ASP A 53 -8.87 6.38 10.92
N LEU A 54 -9.40 5.75 9.86
CA LEU A 54 -10.78 5.97 9.37
C LEU A 54 -11.85 5.20 10.17
N ARG A 55 -11.46 4.51 11.25
CA ARG A 55 -12.32 3.70 12.12
C ARG A 55 -13.02 2.55 11.37
N LEU A 56 -12.38 2.03 10.32
CA LEU A 56 -12.85 0.85 9.62
C LEU A 56 -12.38 -0.42 10.33
N ARG A 57 -13.13 -1.52 10.20
CA ARG A 57 -12.73 -2.83 10.72
C ARG A 57 -11.68 -3.44 9.79
N VAL A 58 -10.45 -3.55 10.30
CA VAL A 58 -9.29 -3.97 9.52
C VAL A 58 -8.58 -5.14 10.17
N THR A 59 -8.28 -6.14 9.36
CA THR A 59 -7.37 -7.23 9.71
C THR A 59 -6.10 -7.10 8.86
N ALA A 60 -4.93 -7.17 9.48
CA ALA A 60 -3.65 -7.18 8.79
C ALA A 60 -3.08 -8.60 8.81
N THR A 61 -2.68 -9.10 7.63
CA THR A 61 -2.13 -10.44 7.47
C THR A 61 -1.00 -10.45 6.43
N GLY A 62 -0.33 -11.60 6.31
CA GLY A 62 0.87 -11.77 5.51
C GLY A 62 1.91 -12.64 6.22
N LEU A 63 3.18 -12.42 5.90
CA LEU A 63 4.30 -13.10 6.54
C LEU A 63 5.06 -12.12 7.44
N LEU A 64 5.30 -12.48 8.70
CA LEU A 64 6.03 -11.64 9.65
C LEU A 64 7.09 -12.46 10.38
N GLY A 65 8.33 -11.98 10.41
CA GLY A 65 9.40 -12.63 11.16
C GLY A 65 9.12 -12.60 12.67
N ARG A 66 9.26 -13.75 13.32
CA ARG A 66 8.93 -13.94 14.74
C ARG A 66 9.85 -13.16 15.68
N GLU A 67 11.13 -13.00 15.32
CA GLU A 67 12.17 -12.50 16.24
C GLU A 67 12.09 -10.98 16.52
N ASN A 68 11.42 -10.22 15.67
CA ASN A 68 11.25 -8.76 15.82
C ASN A 68 9.81 -8.30 15.56
N ALA A 69 8.83 -9.17 15.85
CA ALA A 69 7.40 -8.88 15.63
C ALA A 69 6.83 -7.81 16.58
N GLY A 70 7.46 -7.58 17.74
CA GLY A 70 6.92 -6.75 18.81
C GLY A 70 6.54 -5.32 18.39
N VAL A 71 7.30 -4.69 17.49
CA VAL A 71 6.97 -3.35 16.99
C VAL A 71 5.68 -3.32 16.17
N PHE A 72 5.38 -4.39 15.43
CA PHE A 72 4.14 -4.53 14.67
C PHE A 72 2.97 -4.83 15.60
N GLU A 73 3.17 -5.71 16.57
CA GLU A 73 2.15 -6.07 17.57
C GLU A 73 1.71 -4.84 18.37
N GLN A 74 2.67 -3.99 18.76
CA GLN A 74 2.37 -2.72 19.41
C GLN A 74 1.54 -1.80 18.51
N LEU A 75 1.96 -1.60 17.25
CA LEU A 75 1.22 -0.78 16.29
C LEU A 75 -0.22 -1.29 16.08
N PHE A 76 -0.40 -2.61 15.96
CA PHE A 76 -1.70 -3.22 15.75
C PHE A 76 -2.60 -3.05 16.97
N ALA A 77 -2.06 -3.24 18.18
CA ALA A 77 -2.78 -3.03 19.42
C ALA A 77 -3.20 -1.56 19.59
N GLU A 78 -2.28 -0.61 19.37
CA GLU A 78 -2.54 0.83 19.50
C GLU A 78 -3.63 1.33 18.53
N ARG A 79 -3.68 0.76 17.31
CA ARG A 79 -4.62 1.17 16.26
C ARG A 79 -5.89 0.32 16.21
N GLY A 80 -6.03 -0.70 17.06
CA GLY A 80 -7.17 -1.62 17.02
C GLY A 80 -7.26 -2.43 15.72
N ILE A 81 -6.10 -2.78 15.14
CA ILE A 81 -6.00 -3.63 13.96
C ILE A 81 -5.95 -5.09 14.42
N THR A 82 -6.77 -5.96 13.84
CA THR A 82 -6.67 -7.40 14.10
C THR A 82 -5.41 -7.95 13.44
N ASP A 83 -4.49 -8.49 14.23
CA ASP A 83 -3.30 -9.16 13.73
C ASP A 83 -3.61 -10.62 13.35
N ALA A 84 -3.49 -10.93 12.06
CA ALA A 84 -3.61 -12.26 11.50
C ALA A 84 -2.37 -12.64 10.67
N PHE A 85 -1.20 -12.04 10.94
CA PHE A 85 0.05 -12.38 10.26
C PHE A 85 0.55 -13.77 10.65
N VAL A 86 0.97 -14.54 9.64
CA VAL A 86 1.67 -15.81 9.85
C VAL A 86 3.10 -15.52 10.31
N ARG A 87 3.43 -15.98 11.52
CA ARG A 87 4.77 -15.85 12.09
C ARG A 87 5.72 -16.86 11.47
N ILE A 88 6.77 -16.38 10.80
CA ILE A 88 7.81 -17.19 10.17
C ILE A 88 9.13 -17.13 10.98
N PRO A 89 10.01 -18.14 10.90
CA PRO A 89 11.33 -18.10 11.52
C PRO A 89 12.16 -16.90 11.02
N GLY A 90 13.03 -16.36 11.87
CA GLY A 90 13.87 -15.22 11.53
C GLY A 90 13.26 -13.85 11.84
N LYS A 91 13.95 -12.82 11.38
CA LYS A 91 13.59 -11.39 11.53
C LYS A 91 12.91 -10.88 10.27
N THR A 92 11.86 -10.08 10.45
CA THR A 92 11.37 -9.17 9.41
C THR A 92 12.52 -8.25 9.00
N ARG A 93 12.66 -7.95 7.70
CA ARG A 93 13.72 -7.06 7.22
C ARG A 93 13.65 -5.70 7.88
N VAL A 94 14.79 -5.04 7.96
CA VAL A 94 14.90 -3.63 8.31
C VAL A 94 15.28 -2.89 7.04
N ASN A 95 14.59 -1.82 6.68
CA ASN A 95 15.04 -0.90 5.64
C ASN A 95 15.68 0.30 6.32
N ILE A 96 16.79 0.82 5.78
CA ILE A 96 17.44 2.00 6.33
C ILE A 96 17.12 3.20 5.43
N LYS A 97 16.63 4.28 6.03
CA LYS A 97 16.41 5.57 5.36
C LYS A 97 17.32 6.61 5.98
N ILE A 98 18.30 7.08 5.23
CA ILE A 98 19.21 8.14 5.66
C ILE A 98 18.63 9.46 5.16
N LEU A 99 18.18 10.28 6.09
CA LEU A 99 17.77 11.65 5.85
C LEU A 99 18.96 12.56 6.13
N ASP A 100 19.32 13.40 5.17
CA ASP A 100 20.36 14.41 5.35
C ASP A 100 19.74 15.78 5.60
N GLU A 101 20.07 16.44 6.72
CA GLU A 101 19.62 17.81 6.99
C GLU A 101 20.05 18.83 5.93
N THR A 102 21.18 18.56 5.26
CA THR A 102 21.81 19.48 4.30
C THR A 102 21.43 19.20 2.86
N ALA A 103 20.87 18.02 2.57
CA ALA A 103 20.43 17.63 1.24
C ALA A 103 18.90 17.60 1.14
N ALA A 104 18.39 17.81 -0.08
CA ALA A 104 16.96 17.71 -0.34
C ALA A 104 16.48 16.25 -0.45
N GLU A 105 17.40 15.31 -0.68
CA GLU A 105 17.12 13.91 -1.00
C GLU A 105 17.71 12.99 0.06
N GLY A 106 16.99 11.90 0.35
CA GLY A 106 17.43 10.86 1.27
C GLY A 106 17.97 9.63 0.52
N THR A 107 18.79 8.83 1.20
CA THR A 107 19.28 7.55 0.69
C THR A 107 18.49 6.40 1.32
N GLU A 108 18.05 5.43 0.52
CA GLU A 108 17.35 4.24 1.01
C GLU A 108 18.16 2.97 0.76
N ILE A 109 18.24 2.10 1.77
CA ILE A 109 18.88 0.79 1.70
C ILE A 109 17.84 -0.26 2.09
N ASN A 110 17.40 -1.05 1.12
CA ASN A 110 16.38 -2.07 1.32
C ASN A 110 17.02 -3.45 1.44
N PHE A 111 16.68 -4.17 2.50
CA PHE A 111 17.20 -5.51 2.73
C PHE A 111 16.24 -6.56 2.13
N PRO A 112 16.75 -7.74 1.71
CA PRO A 112 15.96 -8.76 1.01
C PRO A 112 14.95 -9.47 1.92
N GLY A 113 15.15 -9.43 3.24
CA GLY A 113 14.30 -10.11 4.21
C GLY A 113 14.36 -11.63 4.18
N PRO A 114 13.55 -12.29 5.03
CA PRO A 114 13.49 -13.74 5.08
C PRO A 114 12.78 -14.28 3.83
N ALA A 115 13.30 -15.39 3.29
CA ALA A 115 12.62 -16.12 2.23
C ALA A 115 11.40 -16.87 2.77
N ALA A 116 10.33 -16.91 2.00
CA ALA A 116 9.14 -17.68 2.34
C ALA A 116 9.32 -19.16 1.96
N SER A 117 9.14 -20.07 2.93
CA SER A 117 9.09 -21.51 2.64
C SER A 117 7.69 -21.94 2.16
N ALA A 118 7.61 -23.11 1.52
CA ALA A 118 6.33 -23.68 1.12
C ALA A 118 5.36 -23.85 2.31
N ASP A 119 5.86 -24.25 3.48
CA ASP A 119 5.05 -24.37 4.70
C ASP A 119 4.49 -23.03 5.17
N CYS A 120 5.29 -21.96 5.07
CA CYS A 120 4.83 -20.60 5.39
C CYS A 120 3.71 -20.16 4.45
N LEU A 121 3.82 -20.47 3.16
CA LEU A 121 2.80 -20.15 2.16
C LEU A 121 1.54 -20.99 2.32
N ALA A 122 1.66 -22.25 2.73
CA ALA A 122 0.53 -23.10 3.08
C ALA A 122 -0.20 -22.58 4.32
N ALA A 123 0.55 -22.17 5.35
CA ALA A 123 -0.02 -21.54 6.54
C ALA A 123 -0.72 -20.21 6.21
N LEU A 124 -0.14 -19.40 5.34
CA LEU A 124 -0.74 -18.14 4.88
C LEU A 124 -2.02 -18.39 4.07
N THR A 125 -2.03 -19.40 3.22
CA THR A 125 -3.22 -19.85 2.49
C THR A 125 -4.37 -20.21 3.45
N ARG A 126 -4.07 -20.95 4.54
CA ARG A 126 -5.06 -21.26 5.59
C ARG A 126 -5.53 -20.01 6.35
N ALA A 127 -4.62 -19.08 6.62
CA ALA A 127 -4.99 -17.80 7.24
C ALA A 127 -5.98 -17.02 6.36
N PHE A 128 -5.81 -17.02 5.04
CA PHE A 128 -6.79 -16.40 4.14
C PHE A 128 -8.16 -17.09 4.19
N ASP A 129 -8.21 -18.43 4.26
CA ASP A 129 -9.48 -19.16 4.37
C ASP A 129 -10.25 -18.78 5.61
N ALA A 130 -9.55 -18.68 6.75
CA ALA A 130 -10.16 -18.28 8.01
C ALA A 130 -10.76 -16.86 7.96
N LEU A 131 -10.25 -15.99 7.07
CA LEU A 131 -10.75 -14.62 6.90
C LEU A 131 -11.94 -14.53 5.93
N LEU A 132 -12.17 -15.55 5.08
CA LEU A 132 -13.23 -15.52 4.07
C LEU A 132 -14.65 -15.28 4.63
N PRO A 133 -15.08 -15.87 5.77
CA PRO A 133 -16.43 -15.65 6.27
C PRO A 133 -16.72 -14.19 6.60
N ASP A 134 -15.73 -13.48 7.15
CA ASP A 134 -15.94 -12.16 7.78
C ASP A 134 -15.35 -10.98 6.99
N HIS A 135 -14.76 -11.20 5.81
CA HIS A 135 -14.13 -10.14 5.03
C HIS A 135 -14.61 -10.16 3.58
N ASP A 136 -14.92 -8.97 3.03
CA ASP A 136 -15.42 -8.83 1.65
C ASP A 136 -14.38 -8.19 0.73
N CYS A 137 -13.35 -7.58 1.30
CA CYS A 137 -12.31 -6.88 0.57
C CYS A 137 -10.93 -7.29 1.05
N PHE A 138 -10.07 -7.66 0.10
CA PHE A 138 -8.67 -8.00 0.32
C PHE A 138 -7.80 -7.02 -0.47
N ILE A 139 -6.86 -6.39 0.21
CA ILE A 139 -5.90 -5.46 -0.38
C ILE A 139 -4.53 -6.12 -0.35
N LEU A 140 -4.08 -6.62 -1.50
CA LEU A 140 -2.75 -7.20 -1.68
C LEU A 140 -1.79 -6.10 -2.09
N SER A 141 -0.90 -5.70 -1.17
CA SER A 141 -0.02 -4.55 -1.39
C SER A 141 1.40 -4.78 -0.90
N GLY A 142 2.36 -4.35 -1.71
CA GLY A 142 3.79 -4.44 -1.39
C GLY A 142 4.60 -5.29 -2.36
N SER A 143 5.89 -5.38 -2.09
CA SER A 143 6.78 -6.30 -2.79
C SER A 143 6.57 -7.73 -2.31
N VAL A 144 7.05 -8.68 -3.12
CA VAL A 144 7.02 -10.11 -2.83
C VAL A 144 8.42 -10.52 -2.35
N PRO A 145 8.56 -11.27 -1.24
CA PRO A 145 9.87 -11.72 -0.77
C PRO A 145 10.38 -12.90 -1.61
N ALA A 146 11.67 -13.22 -1.47
CA ALA A 146 12.24 -14.40 -2.08
C ALA A 146 11.52 -15.69 -1.61
N GLY A 147 11.52 -16.72 -2.46
CA GLY A 147 10.86 -18.01 -2.16
C GLY A 147 9.36 -18.05 -2.44
N VAL A 148 8.71 -16.91 -2.71
CA VAL A 148 7.32 -16.88 -3.16
C VAL A 148 7.25 -17.14 -4.67
N PRO A 149 6.56 -18.19 -5.14
CA PRO A 149 6.40 -18.44 -6.57
C PRO A 149 5.65 -17.31 -7.26
N ALA A 150 6.01 -17.01 -8.52
CA ALA A 150 5.31 -16.00 -9.34
C ALA A 150 3.80 -16.26 -9.49
N ALA A 151 3.38 -17.53 -9.39
CA ALA A 151 1.99 -17.96 -9.42
C ALA A 151 1.21 -17.65 -8.13
N PHE A 152 1.87 -17.38 -7.00
CA PHE A 152 1.20 -17.23 -5.71
C PHE A 152 0.18 -16.08 -5.69
N CYS A 153 0.58 -14.88 -6.11
CA CYS A 153 -0.31 -13.72 -6.17
C CYS A 153 -1.53 -13.94 -7.09
N PRO A 154 -1.38 -14.39 -8.35
CA PRO A 154 -2.54 -14.63 -9.21
C PRO A 154 -3.41 -15.80 -8.73
N ASP A 155 -2.83 -16.84 -8.11
CA ASP A 155 -3.60 -17.94 -7.50
C ASP A 155 -4.44 -17.45 -6.33
N LEU A 156 -3.86 -16.61 -5.46
CA LEU A 156 -4.58 -15.97 -4.36
C LEU A 156 -5.73 -15.09 -4.87
N ILE A 157 -5.47 -14.26 -5.90
CA ILE A 157 -6.52 -13.39 -6.50
C ILE A 157 -7.66 -14.26 -7.04
N ARG A 158 -7.36 -15.31 -7.81
CA ARG A 158 -8.39 -16.21 -8.36
C ARG A 158 -9.19 -16.88 -7.25
N ARG A 159 -8.52 -17.37 -6.21
CA ARG A 159 -9.15 -18.00 -5.06
C ARG A 159 -10.13 -17.08 -4.33
N LEU A 160 -9.70 -15.86 -4.00
CA LEU A 160 -10.53 -14.86 -3.33
C LEU A 160 -11.74 -14.47 -4.19
N LYS A 161 -11.56 -14.37 -5.51
CA LYS A 161 -12.67 -14.11 -6.44
C LYS A 161 -13.69 -15.24 -6.50
N VAL A 162 -13.25 -16.50 -6.53
CA VAL A 162 -14.16 -17.67 -6.47
C VAL A 162 -14.99 -17.63 -5.20
N ALA A 163 -14.42 -17.16 -4.09
CA ALA A 163 -15.14 -16.93 -2.83
C ALA A 163 -15.99 -15.63 -2.80
N GLY A 164 -16.19 -14.97 -3.95
CA GLY A 164 -17.01 -13.76 -4.08
C GLY A 164 -16.38 -12.49 -3.52
N LYS A 165 -15.06 -12.48 -3.24
CA LYS A 165 -14.39 -11.35 -2.57
C LYS A 165 -13.83 -10.34 -3.56
N ARG A 166 -13.82 -9.07 -3.17
CA ARG A 166 -13.16 -7.99 -3.93
C ARG A 166 -11.67 -7.97 -3.62
N VAL A 167 -10.84 -7.98 -4.65
CA VAL A 167 -9.37 -7.92 -4.50
C VAL A 167 -8.83 -6.64 -5.12
N LEU A 168 -8.10 -5.84 -4.34
CA LEU A 168 -7.31 -4.71 -4.82
C LEU A 168 -5.84 -5.11 -4.85
N LEU A 169 -5.19 -4.92 -5.99
CA LEU A 169 -3.77 -5.23 -6.18
C LEU A 169 -2.93 -3.94 -6.30
N ASP A 170 -1.96 -3.78 -5.41
CA ASP A 170 -0.98 -2.69 -5.39
C ASP A 170 0.43 -3.27 -5.22
N SER A 171 0.93 -3.88 -6.29
CA SER A 171 2.24 -4.52 -6.37
C SER A 171 3.05 -3.89 -7.51
N SER A 172 4.29 -4.33 -7.69
CA SER A 172 5.16 -3.99 -8.81
C SER A 172 5.69 -5.26 -9.52
N GLY A 173 6.35 -5.08 -10.67
CA GLY A 173 7.04 -6.15 -11.41
C GLY A 173 6.16 -7.35 -11.75
N ASP A 174 6.72 -8.56 -11.67
CA ASP A 174 6.05 -9.81 -12.04
C ASP A 174 4.76 -10.08 -11.26
N ALA A 175 4.72 -9.69 -9.98
CA ALA A 175 3.53 -9.86 -9.17
C ALA A 175 2.37 -8.96 -9.64
N LEU A 176 2.67 -7.75 -10.13
CA LEU A 176 1.68 -6.90 -10.79
C LEU A 176 1.30 -7.46 -12.16
N ARG A 177 2.28 -7.81 -12.99
CA ARG A 177 2.09 -8.34 -14.35
C ARG A 177 1.20 -9.59 -14.36
N HIS A 178 1.56 -10.60 -13.57
CA HIS A 178 0.77 -11.84 -13.48
C HIS A 178 -0.51 -11.64 -12.67
N GLY A 179 -0.50 -10.78 -11.65
CA GLY A 179 -1.66 -10.49 -10.83
C GLY A 179 -2.80 -9.85 -11.63
N ILE A 180 -2.50 -8.96 -12.58
CA ILE A 180 -3.51 -8.35 -13.47
C ILE A 180 -4.24 -9.44 -14.29
N ALA A 181 -3.54 -10.44 -14.80
CA ALA A 181 -4.15 -11.53 -15.58
C ALA A 181 -5.15 -12.38 -14.75
N ALA A 182 -5.00 -12.42 -13.43
CA ALA A 182 -5.98 -13.07 -12.53
C ALA A 182 -7.28 -12.26 -12.34
N GLY A 183 -7.30 -11.02 -12.84
CA GLY A 183 -8.45 -10.15 -12.91
C GLY A 183 -8.92 -9.57 -11.57
N PRO A 184 -8.06 -8.90 -10.80
CA PRO A 184 -8.46 -8.26 -9.54
C PRO A 184 -9.60 -7.25 -9.77
N TRP A 185 -10.33 -6.94 -8.70
CA TRP A 185 -11.41 -5.95 -8.77
C TRP A 185 -10.86 -4.55 -9.10
N ALA A 186 -9.72 -4.19 -8.51
CA ALA A 186 -9.01 -2.96 -8.83
C ALA A 186 -7.50 -3.09 -8.79
N ILE A 187 -6.81 -2.20 -9.52
CA ILE A 187 -5.36 -2.02 -9.42
C ILE A 187 -4.98 -0.55 -9.26
N LYS A 188 -3.80 -0.30 -8.68
CA LYS A 188 -3.26 1.07 -8.48
C LYS A 188 -1.77 1.16 -8.89
N PRO A 189 -1.41 0.99 -10.16
CA PRO A 189 -0.03 1.23 -10.59
C PRO A 189 0.32 2.72 -10.47
N ASN A 190 1.55 3.02 -10.08
CA ASN A 190 2.15 4.34 -10.29
C ASN A 190 2.58 4.53 -11.76
N LEU A 191 3.09 5.72 -12.13
CA LEU A 191 3.47 6.00 -13.53
C LEU A 191 4.54 5.04 -14.05
N ALA A 192 5.60 4.79 -13.27
CA ALA A 192 6.67 3.89 -13.68
C ALA A 192 6.18 2.43 -13.83
N GLU A 193 5.36 1.96 -12.89
CA GLU A 193 4.72 0.64 -12.97
C GLU A 193 3.78 0.55 -14.19
N LEU A 194 3.08 1.63 -14.54
CA LEU A 194 2.23 1.69 -15.71
C LEU A 194 3.03 1.66 -17.02
N GLU A 195 4.11 2.44 -17.11
CA GLU A 195 5.02 2.45 -18.25
C GLU A 195 5.64 1.06 -18.45
N GLU A 196 6.05 0.38 -17.38
CA GLU A 196 6.57 -0.99 -17.44
C GLU A 196 5.52 -2.01 -17.95
N LEU A 197 4.26 -1.83 -17.56
CA LEU A 197 3.15 -2.66 -18.03
C LEU A 197 2.80 -2.41 -19.49
N VAL A 198 2.93 -1.18 -19.98
CA VAL A 198 2.65 -0.84 -21.39
C VAL A 198 3.85 -1.18 -22.28
N GLY A 199 5.07 -1.09 -21.74
CA GLY A 199 6.32 -1.29 -22.48
C GLY A 199 6.81 -0.03 -23.19
N GLU A 200 6.23 1.15 -22.91
CA GLU A 200 6.62 2.42 -23.51
C GLU A 200 6.43 3.60 -22.53
N PRO A 201 7.20 4.71 -22.68
CA PRO A 201 7.06 5.90 -21.85
C PRO A 201 5.72 6.63 -22.09
N LEU A 202 5.11 7.14 -21.03
CA LEU A 202 3.84 7.86 -21.07
C LEU A 202 4.08 9.34 -20.75
N ARG A 203 4.14 10.17 -21.79
CA ARG A 203 4.68 11.54 -21.71
C ARG A 203 3.68 12.62 -21.30
N ASP A 204 2.38 12.32 -21.38
CA ASP A 204 1.32 13.26 -21.08
C ASP A 204 0.11 12.59 -20.41
N GLU A 205 -0.66 13.39 -19.68
CA GLU A 205 -1.83 12.93 -18.95
C GLU A 205 -2.88 12.23 -19.84
N PRO A 206 -3.23 12.74 -21.06
CA PRO A 206 -4.13 12.03 -21.96
C PRO A 206 -3.66 10.61 -22.32
N THR A 207 -2.36 10.43 -22.56
CA THR A 207 -1.76 9.14 -22.90
C THR A 207 -1.75 8.19 -21.71
N VAL A 208 -1.47 8.71 -20.50
CA VAL A 208 -1.62 7.95 -19.24
C VAL A 208 -3.06 7.46 -19.06
N ILE A 209 -4.05 8.34 -19.24
CA ILE A 209 -5.47 7.99 -19.09
C ILE A 209 -5.89 6.93 -20.11
N ARG A 210 -5.46 7.07 -21.37
CA ARG A 210 -5.76 6.10 -22.44
C ARG A 210 -5.17 4.73 -22.13
N ALA A 211 -3.90 4.68 -21.73
CA ALA A 211 -3.22 3.44 -21.35
C ALA A 211 -3.91 2.75 -20.16
N ALA A 212 -4.25 3.52 -19.11
CA ALA A 212 -4.97 3.03 -17.95
C ALA A 212 -6.34 2.43 -18.32
N ARG A 213 -7.11 3.12 -19.18
CA ARG A 213 -8.43 2.64 -19.65
C ARG A 213 -8.31 1.36 -20.48
N ALA A 214 -7.37 1.29 -21.41
CA ALA A 214 -7.16 0.11 -22.24
C ALA A 214 -6.87 -1.13 -21.38
N ARG A 215 -6.04 -1.00 -20.34
CA ARG A 215 -5.74 -2.08 -19.40
C ARG A 215 -6.89 -2.40 -18.44
N SER A 216 -7.68 -1.39 -18.05
CA SER A 216 -8.91 -1.60 -17.26
C SER A 216 -9.88 -2.53 -18.00
N ALA A 217 -10.18 -2.18 -19.25
CA ALA A 217 -11.16 -2.91 -20.06
C ALA A 217 -10.77 -4.38 -20.29
N GLN A 218 -9.47 -4.69 -20.28
CA GLN A 218 -8.98 -6.06 -20.49
C GLN A 218 -9.02 -6.92 -19.22
N HIS A 219 -8.80 -6.34 -18.03
CA HIS A 219 -8.42 -7.15 -16.86
C HIS A 219 -8.95 -6.68 -15.49
N ALA A 220 -9.45 -5.45 -15.29
CA ALA A 220 -9.90 -4.99 -13.97
C ALA A 220 -11.13 -4.08 -14.07
N ARG A 221 -12.14 -4.31 -13.21
CA ARG A 221 -13.39 -3.51 -13.22
C ARG A 221 -13.17 -2.05 -12.84
N CYS A 222 -12.11 -1.71 -12.09
CA CYS A 222 -11.80 -0.34 -11.69
C CYS A 222 -10.28 -0.07 -11.69
N TRP A 223 -9.84 0.99 -12.37
CA TRP A 223 -8.49 1.53 -12.19
C TRP A 223 -8.57 2.76 -11.30
N LEU A 224 -7.72 2.78 -10.27
CA LEU A 224 -7.53 3.96 -9.44
C LEU A 224 -6.28 4.67 -9.96
N PRO A 225 -6.43 5.75 -10.75
CA PRO A 225 -5.27 6.45 -11.27
C PRO A 225 -4.46 7.07 -10.13
N ALA A 226 -3.13 7.00 -10.26
CA ALA A 226 -2.14 7.38 -9.25
C ALA A 226 -2.21 8.83 -8.74
N TRP A 227 -3.03 9.71 -9.35
CA TRP A 227 -3.27 11.07 -8.89
C TRP A 227 -4.19 11.16 -7.66
N ALA A 228 -4.78 10.05 -7.20
CA ALA A 228 -5.32 9.92 -5.84
C ALA A 228 -4.17 9.83 -4.79
N ALA A 229 -3.18 10.72 -4.91
CA ALA A 229 -1.94 10.82 -4.16
C ALA A 229 -2.15 11.35 -2.73
N TRP A 230 -3.03 10.71 -1.96
CA TRP A 230 -3.15 10.96 -0.52
C TRP A 230 -2.34 9.98 0.33
N TRP A 231 -1.69 8.99 -0.28
CA TRP A 231 -0.97 7.92 0.42
C TRP A 231 0.50 8.28 0.73
N CYS A 232 1.20 9.01 -0.14
CA CYS A 232 2.62 9.35 0.07
C CYS A 232 2.87 10.58 0.95
N ARG A 233 1.83 11.21 1.54
CA ARG A 233 1.96 12.54 2.17
C ARG A 233 2.30 12.51 3.67
N TRP A 234 2.29 11.35 4.32
CA TRP A 234 2.50 11.24 5.76
C TRP A 234 3.96 11.02 6.21
N GLY A 235 4.91 10.95 5.27
CA GLY A 235 6.35 10.89 5.57
C GLY A 235 7.17 12.12 5.16
N ARG A 236 6.56 13.17 4.58
CA ARG A 236 7.28 14.38 4.12
C ARG A 236 6.57 15.67 4.51
N LYS A 237 7.12 16.40 5.49
CA LYS A 237 6.95 17.86 5.57
C LYS A 237 7.71 18.51 4.40
N ALA A 238 7.09 18.62 3.21
CA ALA A 238 7.63 19.47 2.16
C ALA A 238 6.55 20.03 1.21
N ARG A 239 6.39 21.36 1.32
CA ARG A 239 6.05 22.37 0.31
C ARG A 239 5.35 21.90 -0.97
N CYS A 240 4.07 22.29 -1.09
CA CYS A 240 3.38 22.44 -2.36
C CYS A 240 4.06 23.54 -3.21
N SER A 241 4.60 23.21 -4.38
CA SER A 241 5.10 24.18 -5.36
C SER A 241 3.98 24.57 -6.34
N SER A 242 2.93 25.20 -5.81
CA SER A 242 1.97 25.96 -6.63
C SER A 242 2.41 27.44 -6.64
N PRO A 243 2.34 28.16 -7.78
CA PRO A 243 2.65 29.59 -7.86
C PRO A 243 1.72 30.48 -7.03
N LEU A 244 0.65 29.95 -6.44
CA LEU A 244 -0.34 30.73 -5.68
C LEU A 244 -0.02 30.76 -4.17
N ARG A 245 1.21 31.14 -3.81
CA ARG A 245 1.69 31.17 -2.41
C ARG A 245 1.26 32.37 -1.57
N ASN A 246 0.62 33.38 -2.15
CA ASN A 246 0.30 34.62 -1.44
C ASN A 246 -1.21 34.88 -1.35
N ALA A 247 -1.95 33.98 -0.69
CA ALA A 247 -3.22 34.34 -0.07
C ALA A 247 -3.59 33.24 0.94
N CYS A 248 -4.07 33.65 2.11
CA CYS A 248 -4.57 32.81 3.21
C CYS A 248 -3.51 32.37 4.25
N ARG A 249 -3.19 33.30 5.16
CA ARG A 249 -3.07 32.96 6.59
C ARG A 249 -4.44 33.20 7.27
N PRO A 250 -4.80 32.40 8.29
CA PRO A 250 -6.07 32.53 9.00
C PRO A 250 -6.04 33.73 9.98
N PRO A 251 -7.17 34.16 10.58
CA PRO A 251 -8.48 33.49 10.59
C PRO A 251 -9.58 34.34 9.94
N LEU A 252 -10.60 33.70 9.35
CA LEU A 252 -12.02 34.11 9.36
C LEU A 252 -12.85 33.17 8.45
N PRO A 253 -14.16 33.01 8.74
CA PRO A 253 -14.99 31.95 8.19
C PRO A 253 -15.59 32.35 6.84
N ARG A 254 -15.77 31.35 5.97
CA ARG A 254 -16.46 31.40 4.66
C ARG A 254 -15.70 32.12 3.53
N CYS A 255 -14.84 31.37 2.84
CA CYS A 255 -14.56 31.60 1.42
C CYS A 255 -15.12 30.44 0.60
N ARG A 256 -16.21 30.70 -0.14
CA ARG A 256 -16.73 29.83 -1.21
C ARG A 256 -15.98 30.14 -2.50
N CYS A 257 -15.03 29.28 -2.87
CA CYS A 257 -14.55 29.20 -4.25
C CYS A 257 -15.17 27.96 -4.90
N THR A 258 -16.23 28.18 -5.67
CA THR A 258 -16.85 27.18 -6.55
C THR A 258 -16.05 27.07 -7.83
N ALA A 259 -15.06 26.15 -7.86
CA ALA A 259 -14.57 25.57 -9.10
C ALA A 259 -15.31 24.24 -9.31
N ARG A 260 -16.23 24.21 -10.29
CA ARG A 260 -16.95 23.00 -10.71
C ARG A 260 -15.94 22.00 -11.28
N SER A 261 -15.44 21.13 -10.41
CA SER A 261 -14.84 19.85 -10.73
C SER A 261 -15.77 18.79 -10.12
N ALA A 262 -16.15 17.78 -10.90
CA ALA A 262 -16.96 16.68 -10.39
C ALA A 262 -16.28 16.10 -9.14
N PRO A 263 -17.01 15.80 -8.06
CA PRO A 263 -16.40 15.35 -6.82
C PRO A 263 -15.72 14.00 -7.05
N VAL A 264 -14.39 14.02 -7.04
CA VAL A 264 -13.57 12.80 -7.06
C VAL A 264 -13.80 12.09 -5.74
N MET A 265 -14.57 11.00 -5.76
CA MET A 265 -14.78 10.18 -4.58
C MET A 265 -13.47 9.49 -4.18
N PRO A 266 -13.06 9.54 -2.91
CA PRO A 266 -11.99 8.67 -2.40
C PRO A 266 -12.32 7.21 -2.68
N TRP A 267 -11.34 6.40 -3.10
CA TRP A 267 -11.55 5.00 -3.49
C TRP A 267 -12.21 4.14 -2.39
N TRP A 268 -11.98 4.46 -1.11
CA TRP A 268 -12.64 3.79 0.01
C TRP A 268 -14.14 4.08 0.07
N ARG A 269 -14.64 5.18 -0.52
CA ARG A 269 -16.09 5.39 -0.68
C ARG A 269 -16.71 4.44 -1.70
N ALA A 270 -15.94 3.93 -2.67
CA ALA A 270 -16.37 2.84 -3.55
C ALA A 270 -16.42 1.48 -2.83
N LEU A 271 -15.85 1.38 -1.62
CA LEU A 271 -15.98 0.21 -0.76
C LEU A 271 -17.25 0.24 0.11
N SER A 272 -17.89 1.39 0.27
CA SER A 272 -19.13 1.55 1.05
C SER A 272 -20.34 0.88 0.38
N PRO A 273 -21.29 0.30 1.14
CA PRO A 273 -22.52 -0.31 0.60
C PRO A 273 -23.33 0.64 -0.32
N ALA A 274 -23.28 1.95 -0.06
CA ALA A 274 -23.98 2.96 -0.87
C ALA A 274 -23.44 3.10 -2.31
N ALA A 275 -22.18 2.74 -2.57
CA ALA A 275 -21.62 2.71 -3.92
C ALA A 275 -22.03 1.44 -4.70
N CYS A 276 -22.47 0.37 -4.01
CA CYS A 276 -22.94 -0.87 -4.65
C CYS A 276 -24.31 -0.71 -5.34
N ALA A 277 -25.15 0.25 -4.91
CA ALA A 277 -26.48 0.45 -5.51
C ALA A 277 -26.46 1.31 -6.79
N ALA A 278 -25.36 2.03 -7.05
CA ALA A 278 -25.24 2.95 -8.19
C ALA A 278 -24.57 2.33 -9.43
N GLY A 279 -24.28 1.02 -9.40
CA GLY A 279 -23.59 0.28 -10.45
C GLY A 279 -24.39 -0.89 -11.04
N ALA A 280 -25.71 -0.87 -10.90
CA ALA A 280 -26.64 -1.75 -11.62
C ALA A 280 -27.25 -1.01 -12.81
#